data_AF-A0A7Y3GBG2-F1
#
_entry.id   AF-A0A7Y3GBG2-F1
#
_cell.length_a   1.000
_cell.length_b   1.000
_cell.length_c   1.000
_cell.angle_alpha   90.00
_cell.angle_beta   90.00
_cell.angle_gamma   90.00
#
_symmetry.space_group_name_H-M   'P 1'
#
loop_
_entity.id
_entity.type
_entity.pdbx_description
1 polymer ?
#
loop_
_entity_poly.entity_id
_entity_poly.type
_entity_poly.pdbx_seq_one_letter_code
_entity_poly.pdbx_strand_id
1 'polypeptide(L)'
;MPRLVSDPASLDATWLTEALREAGALPAGRVTDARGQHIGHGKMGDNVRYALRYADAPADAPASVVAKLPAADPTARAGSVARGGYLREVRFYQE
;
A
#
# COMPACT_ATOMS: atom_id res chain seq x y z
N MET A 1 6.26 -10.47 8.36
CA MET A 1 6.63 -9.14 7.83
C MET A 1 6.80 -9.27 6.34
N PRO A 2 5.91 -8.67 5.52
CA PRO A 2 6.09 -8.63 4.08
C PRO A 2 7.38 -7.88 3.72
N ARG A 3 7.93 -8.17 2.55
CA ARG A 3 9.11 -7.49 2.00
C ARG A 3 8.89 -5.97 1.93
N LEU A 4 9.88 -5.16 2.29
CA LEU A 4 9.79 -3.70 2.05
C LEU A 4 9.86 -3.40 0.55
N VAL A 5 8.88 -2.64 0.06
CA VAL A 5 8.74 -2.25 -1.34
C VAL A 5 8.51 -0.75 -1.45
N SER A 6 9.08 -0.12 -2.47
CA SER A 6 8.96 1.32 -2.74
C SER A 6 8.37 1.63 -4.12
N ASP A 7 8.20 0.61 -4.96
CA ASP A 7 7.57 0.71 -6.28
C ASP A 7 6.16 0.10 -6.21
N PRO A 8 5.11 0.85 -6.61
CA PRO A 8 3.76 0.31 -6.76
C PRO A 8 3.69 -1.03 -7.52
N ALA A 9 4.48 -1.19 -8.58
CA ALA A 9 4.46 -2.42 -9.39
C ALA A 9 4.97 -3.67 -8.63
N SER A 10 5.63 -3.48 -7.48
CA SER A 10 6.12 -4.57 -6.63
C SER A 10 5.08 -5.08 -5.62
N LEU A 11 3.88 -4.47 -5.56
CA LEU A 11 2.76 -4.92 -4.73
C LEU A 11 1.90 -5.92 -5.51
N ASP A 12 2.47 -7.10 -5.75
CA ASP A 12 1.78 -8.21 -6.39
C ASP A 12 0.78 -8.92 -5.44
N ALA A 13 0.02 -9.87 -5.98
CA ALA A 13 -0.99 -10.62 -5.23
C ALA A 13 -0.40 -11.39 -4.03
N THR A 14 0.84 -11.89 -4.15
CA THR A 14 1.52 -12.60 -3.06
C THR A 14 1.85 -11.63 -1.93
N TRP A 15 2.45 -10.49 -2.26
CA TRP A 15 2.80 -9.44 -1.30
C TRP A 15 1.56 -8.92 -0.58
N LEU A 16 0.48 -8.63 -1.31
CA LEU A 16 -0.78 -8.16 -0.74
C LEU A 16 -1.42 -9.21 0.17
N THR A 17 -1.32 -10.51 -0.18
CA THR A 17 -1.79 -11.60 0.67
C THR A 17 -1.03 -11.63 2.00
N GLU A 18 0.30 -11.52 1.97
CA GLU A 18 1.14 -11.48 3.16
C GLU A 18 0.83 -10.28 4.05
N ALA A 19 0.75 -9.08 3.45
CA ALA A 19 0.46 -7.84 4.16
C ALA A 19 -0.92 -7.86 4.85
N LEU A 20 -1.95 -8.35 4.15
CA LEU A 20 -3.31 -8.45 4.71
C LEU A 20 -3.40 -9.49 5.83
N ARG A 21 -2.69 -10.60 5.72
CA ARG A 21 -2.62 -11.62 6.79
C ARG A 21 -1.96 -11.07 8.04
N GLU A 22 -0.85 -10.38 7.87
CA GLU A 22 -0.13 -9.76 8.98
C GLU A 22 -0.96 -8.70 9.71
N ALA A 23 -1.75 -7.93 8.95
CA ALA A 23 -2.69 -6.96 9.51
C ALA A 23 -3.95 -7.62 10.14
N GLY A 24 -4.11 -8.93 10.04
CA GLY A 24 -5.32 -9.65 10.49
C GLY A 24 -6.55 -9.44 9.62
N ALA A 25 -6.42 -8.75 8.48
CA ALA A 25 -7.52 -8.40 7.58
C ALA A 25 -7.89 -9.52 6.59
N LEU A 26 -7.07 -10.58 6.50
CA LEU A 26 -7.33 -11.75 5.66
C LEU A 26 -6.92 -13.05 6.39
N PRO A 27 -7.75 -13.56 7.32
CA PRO A 27 -7.40 -14.73 8.13
C PRO A 27 -7.37 -16.05 7.32
N ALA A 28 -8.06 -16.09 6.18
CA ALA A 28 -8.08 -17.23 5.25
C ALA A 28 -8.13 -16.74 3.79
N GLY A 29 -7.77 -17.64 2.86
CA GLY A 29 -7.74 -17.32 1.42
C GLY A 29 -6.48 -16.58 0.98
N ARG A 30 -6.47 -16.13 -0.28
CA ARG A 30 -5.37 -15.35 -0.89
C ARG A 30 -5.89 -14.38 -1.93
N VAL A 31 -5.17 -13.29 -2.15
CA VAL A 31 -5.39 -12.40 -3.30
C VAL A 31 -5.02 -13.17 -4.57
N THR A 32 -5.85 -13.06 -5.61
CA THR A 32 -5.63 -13.68 -6.93
C THR A 32 -5.43 -12.65 -8.03
N ASP A 33 -5.99 -11.45 -7.87
CA ASP A 33 -5.79 -10.32 -8.77
C ASP A 33 -5.83 -9.03 -7.95
N ALA A 34 -4.99 -8.07 -8.35
CA ALA A 34 -4.91 -6.75 -7.74
C ALA A 34 -4.73 -5.71 -8.83
N ARG A 35 -5.74 -4.84 -8.99
CA ARG A 35 -5.72 -3.79 -10.02
C ARG A 35 -5.49 -2.44 -9.37
N GLY A 36 -4.29 -1.91 -9.58
CA GLY A 36 -3.87 -0.61 -9.05
C GLY A 36 -4.37 0.55 -9.90
N GLN A 37 -4.88 1.58 -9.24
CA GLN A 37 -5.18 2.89 -9.82
C GLN A 37 -4.52 3.97 -8.97
N HIS A 38 -3.69 4.82 -9.59
CA HIS A 38 -3.13 5.99 -8.90
C HIS A 38 -4.26 6.93 -8.48
N ILE A 39 -4.22 7.35 -7.22
CA ILE A 39 -5.15 8.30 -6.63
C ILE A 39 -4.36 9.49 -6.07
N GLY A 40 -4.73 10.71 -6.48
CA GLY A 40 -4.00 11.92 -6.12
C GLY A 40 -2.91 12.33 -7.13
N HIS A 41 -2.15 13.37 -6.79
CA HIS A 41 -1.24 14.06 -7.72
C HIS A 41 0.26 13.77 -7.48
N GLY A 42 0.61 12.76 -6.68
CA GLY A 42 2.02 12.35 -6.47
C GLY A 42 2.93 13.36 -5.77
N LYS A 43 2.40 14.49 -5.25
CA LYS A 43 3.24 15.61 -4.74
C LYS A 43 4.10 15.27 -3.52
N MET A 44 3.70 14.29 -2.70
CA MET A 44 4.44 13.90 -1.49
C MET A 44 4.78 12.39 -1.44
N GLY A 45 3.97 11.58 -2.12
CA GLY A 45 4.06 10.12 -2.16
C GLY A 45 3.10 9.58 -3.22
N ASP A 46 3.37 8.38 -3.70
CA ASP A 46 2.45 7.67 -4.57
C ASP A 46 1.38 6.99 -3.74
N ASN A 47 0.12 7.29 -4.06
CA ASN A 47 -1.01 6.64 -3.45
C ASN A 47 -1.72 5.85 -4.54
N VAL A 48 -1.83 4.55 -4.33
CA VAL A 48 -2.44 3.64 -5.30
C VAL A 48 -3.53 2.85 -4.61
N ARG A 49 -4.74 2.90 -5.17
CA ARG A 49 -5.84 2.06 -4.72
C ARG A 49 -5.81 0.75 -5.51
N TYR A 50 -5.71 -0.37 -4.82
CA TYR A 50 -5.81 -1.69 -5.40
C TYR A 50 -7.21 -2.25 -5.18
N ALA A 51 -7.92 -2.56 -6.26
CA ALA A 51 -9.12 -3.40 -6.21
C ALA A 51 -8.69 -4.87 -6.15
N LEU A 52 -9.19 -5.61 -5.16
CA LEU A 52 -8.72 -6.95 -4.83
C LEU A 52 -9.73 -8.02 -5.25
N ARG A 53 -9.22 -9.12 -5.79
CA ARG A 53 -9.97 -10.37 -5.96
C ARG A 53 -9.30 -11.45 -5.15
N TYR A 54 -10.10 -12.39 -4.66
CA TYR A 54 -9.64 -13.43 -3.76
C TYR A 54 -10.06 -14.83 -4.22
N ALA A 55 -9.34 -15.82 -3.73
CA ALA A 55 -9.79 -17.20 -3.63
C ALA A 55 -9.90 -17.58 -2.15
N ASP A 56 -11.00 -18.23 -1.79
CA ASP A 56 -11.24 -18.82 -0.45
C ASP A 56 -11.15 -17.81 0.71
N ALA A 57 -11.45 -16.54 0.44
CA ALA A 57 -11.43 -15.49 1.45
C ALA A 57 -12.80 -15.36 2.16
N PRO A 58 -12.79 -14.93 3.43
CA PRO A 58 -14.00 -14.53 4.14
C PRO A 58 -14.78 -13.43 3.42
N ALA A 59 -16.10 -13.37 3.66
CA ALA A 59 -16.97 -12.39 3.03
C ALA A 59 -16.67 -10.94 3.45
N ASP A 60 -16.04 -10.74 4.61
CA ASP A 60 -15.62 -9.46 5.16
C ASP A 60 -14.19 -9.05 4.74
N ALA A 61 -13.51 -9.84 3.91
CA ALA A 61 -12.22 -9.46 3.35
C ALA A 61 -12.32 -8.13 2.57
N PRO A 62 -11.32 -7.23 2.68
CA PRO A 62 -11.41 -5.90 2.11
C PRO A 62 -11.46 -5.96 0.58
N ALA A 63 -12.47 -5.34 -0.02
CA ALA A 63 -12.61 -5.25 -1.47
C ALA A 63 -11.53 -4.37 -2.14
N SER A 64 -10.92 -3.47 -1.37
CA SER A 64 -9.81 -2.63 -1.84
C SER A 64 -8.91 -2.18 -0.71
N VAL A 65 -7.66 -1.87 -1.05
CA VAL A 65 -6.69 -1.23 -0.15
C VAL A 65 -6.06 -0.01 -0.82
N VAL A 66 -5.55 0.92 0.00
CA VAL A 66 -4.71 2.03 -0.49
C VAL A 66 -3.29 1.78 -0.01
N ALA A 67 -2.36 1.65 -0.96
CA ALA A 67 -0.95 1.66 -0.68
C ALA A 67 -0.43 3.09 -0.75
N LYS A 68 0.29 3.50 0.28
CA LYS A 68 1.01 4.76 0.31
C LYS A 68 2.51 4.47 0.29
N LEU A 69 3.15 4.92 -0.77
CA LEU A 69 4.55 4.63 -1.09
C LEU A 69 5.33 5.94 -1.23
N PRO A 70 6.66 5.93 -1.04
CA PRO A 70 7.51 7.06 -1.39
C PRO A 70 7.29 7.43 -2.85
N ALA A 71 7.26 8.74 -3.17
CA ALA A 71 7.00 9.20 -4.53
C ALA A 71 8.04 8.60 -5.50
N ALA A 72 7.62 8.01 -6.63
CA ALA A 72 8.51 7.42 -7.62
C ALA A 72 9.52 8.44 -8.17
N ASP A 73 9.05 9.67 -8.41
CA ASP A 73 9.87 10.81 -8.84
C ASP A 73 10.93 11.17 -7.78
N PRO A 74 12.23 11.07 -8.10
CA PRO A 74 13.31 11.38 -7.17
C PRO A 74 13.26 12.81 -6.62
N THR A 75 12.81 13.79 -7.42
CA THR A 75 12.73 15.19 -6.99
C THR A 75 11.61 15.41 -5.97
N ALA A 76 10.42 14.86 -6.22
CA ALA A 76 9.33 14.86 -5.26
C ALA A 76 9.70 14.11 -3.97
N ARG A 77 10.37 12.95 -4.10
CA ARG A 77 10.86 12.17 -2.96
C ARG A 77 11.84 12.98 -2.10
N ALA A 78 12.85 13.60 -2.71
CA ALA A 78 13.81 14.44 -2.02
C ALA A 78 13.12 15.64 -1.34
N GLY A 79 12.13 16.26 -2.00
CA GLY A 79 11.32 17.33 -1.45
C GLY A 79 10.52 16.91 -0.21
N SER A 80 9.93 15.72 -0.21
CA SER A 80 9.22 15.15 0.96
C SER A 80 10.16 14.86 2.12
N VAL A 81 11.34 14.27 1.85
CA VAL A 81 12.36 14.00 2.87
C VAL A 81 12.86 15.29 3.51
N ALA A 82 13.22 16.29 2.71
CA ALA A 82 13.73 17.57 3.19
C ALA A 82 12.73 18.33 4.08
N ARG A 83 11.42 18.10 3.89
CA ARG A 83 10.35 18.69 4.72
C ARG A 83 9.98 17.83 5.93
N GLY A 84 10.64 16.69 6.12
CA GLY A 84 10.33 15.71 7.17
C GLY A 84 8.95 15.07 7.00
N GLY A 85 8.43 14.99 5.77
CA GLY A 85 7.05 14.59 5.48
C GLY A 85 6.71 13.19 6.01
N TYR A 86 7.55 12.20 5.75
CA TYR A 86 7.31 10.82 6.16
C TYR A 86 7.31 10.64 7.69
N LEU A 87 8.25 11.28 8.39
CA LEU A 87 8.32 11.22 9.85
C LEU A 87 7.11 11.91 10.50
N ARG A 88 6.70 13.06 9.95
CA ARG A 88 5.55 13.82 10.45
C ARG A 88 4.25 13.05 10.25
N GLU A 89 4.14 12.36 9.13
CA GLU A 89 2.99 11.53 8.81
C GLU A 89 2.87 10.30 9.72
N VAL A 90 3.97 9.58 9.97
CA VAL A 90 3.96 8.44 10.90
C VAL A 90 3.54 8.87 12.30
N ARG A 91 4.07 9.99 12.79
CA ARG A 91 3.68 10.53 14.11
C ARG A 91 2.20 10.90 14.19
N PHE A 92 1.65 11.46 13.12
CA PHE A 92 0.22 11.77 13.06
C PHE A 92 -0.69 10.54 13.25
N TYR A 93 -0.29 9.35 12.79
CA TYR A 93 -1.07 8.13 13.00
C TYR A 93 -0.81 7.45 14.36
N GLN A 94 0.16 7.92 15.14
CA GLN A 94 0.52 7.37 16.45
C GLN A 94 -0.05 8.16 17.64
N GLU A 95 -0.53 9.38 17.39
CA GLU A 95 -1.14 10.30 18.36
C GLU A 95 -2.65 10.39 18.14
#